data_AF-A0A9X8YLS0-F1
#
_entry.id   AF-A0A9X8YLS0-F1
#
_cell.length_a   1.000
_cell.length_b   1.000
_cell.length_c   1.000
_cell.angle_alpha   90.00
_cell.angle_beta   90.00
_cell.angle_gamma   90.00
#
_symmetry.space_group_name_H-M   'P 1'
#
loop_
_entity.id
_entity.type
_entity.pdbx_description
1 polymer ?
#
loop_
_entity_poly.entity_id
_entity_poly.type
_entity_poly.pdbx_seq_one_letter_code
_entity_poly.pdbx_strand_id
1 'polypeptide(L)'
;SNAHALCPQPRNLTDAQLDAIAQSGGMVGVNFGTAFLRADGKRDSATTGLTEIVKHVEYLIAKLGEDRVGFGSDFDGVNVPQPLEDAAGLPRLTQALAQAGFDNRL
;
A
#
# COMPACT_ATOMS: atom_id res chain seq x y z
N SER A 1 6.38 -3.18 -1.36
CA SER A 1 5.58 -4.18 -2.09
C SER A 1 4.19 -4.26 -1.50
N ASN A 2 3.21 -4.72 -2.30
CA ASN A 2 1.82 -4.74 -1.88
C ASN A 2 1.30 -6.20 -1.80
N ALA A 3 0.00 -6.38 -1.60
CA ALA A 3 -0.63 -7.69 -1.41
C ALA A 3 -1.06 -8.31 -2.75
N HIS A 4 -0.54 -9.50 -3.07
CA HIS A 4 -0.88 -10.19 -4.32
C HIS A 4 -2.36 -10.59 -4.37
N ALA A 5 -2.97 -10.85 -3.21
CA ALA A 5 -4.39 -11.17 -3.08
C ALA A 5 -5.31 -10.05 -3.60
N LEU A 6 -4.88 -8.78 -3.52
CA LEU A 6 -5.65 -7.62 -3.99
C LEU A 6 -5.25 -7.18 -5.41
N CYS A 7 -3.97 -7.34 -5.77
CA CYS A 7 -3.42 -6.98 -7.07
C CYS A 7 -2.46 -8.08 -7.52
N PRO A 8 -2.86 -8.97 -8.46
CA PRO A 8 -2.10 -10.17 -8.83
C PRO A 8 -0.95 -9.84 -9.78
N GLN A 9 0.01 -9.06 -9.29
CA GLN A 9 1.26 -8.74 -9.96
C GLN A 9 2.40 -9.54 -9.36
N PRO A 10 3.38 -10.01 -10.16
CA PRO A 10 4.52 -10.77 -9.67
C PRO A 10 5.40 -9.99 -8.67
N ARG A 11 5.26 -8.65 -8.62
CA ARG A 11 5.98 -7.79 -7.69
C ARG A 11 5.34 -7.73 -6.29
N ASN A 12 4.08 -8.13 -6.18
CA ASN A 12 3.33 -8.17 -4.93
C ASN A 12 3.51 -9.50 -4.19
N LEU A 13 3.37 -9.45 -2.87
CA LEU A 13 3.65 -10.55 -1.97
C LEU A 13 2.46 -11.48 -1.85
N THR A 14 2.69 -12.77 -2.04
CA THR A 14 1.70 -13.81 -1.74
C THR A 14 1.52 -13.95 -0.23
N ASP A 15 0.40 -14.51 0.19
CA ASP A 15 0.13 -14.78 1.61
C ASP A 15 1.23 -15.61 2.28
N ALA A 16 1.75 -16.63 1.59
CA ALA A 16 2.86 -17.43 2.10
C ALA A 16 4.13 -16.60 2.33
N GLN A 17 4.40 -15.59 1.47
CA GLN A 17 5.52 -14.67 1.66
C GLN A 17 5.26 -13.71 2.82
N LEU A 18 4.03 -13.22 2.97
CA LEU A 18 3.64 -12.38 4.11
C LEU A 18 3.77 -13.14 5.43
N ASP A 19 3.32 -14.40 5.47
CA ASP A 19 3.42 -15.25 6.66
C ASP A 19 4.91 -15.48 7.04
N ALA A 20 5.79 -15.71 6.05
CA ALA A 20 7.23 -15.83 6.29
C ALA A 20 7.86 -14.51 6.81
N ILE A 21 7.42 -13.36 6.29
CA ILE A 21 7.86 -12.04 6.78
C ILE A 21 7.41 -11.82 8.22
N ALA A 22 6.15 -12.15 8.55
CA ALA A 22 5.65 -12.07 9.92
C ALA A 22 6.45 -12.97 10.89
N GLN A 23 6.73 -14.23 10.49
CA GLN A 23 7.49 -15.19 11.30
C GLN A 23 8.93 -14.75 11.58
N SER A 24 9.54 -14.04 10.64
CA SER A 24 10.91 -13.50 10.80
C SER A 24 10.96 -12.19 11.55
N GLY A 25 9.82 -11.58 11.91
CA GLY A 25 9.77 -10.25 12.48
C GLY A 25 10.16 -9.14 11.50
N GLY A 26 10.02 -9.40 10.19
CA GLY A 26 10.31 -8.43 9.14
C GLY A 26 9.22 -7.37 8.97
N MET A 27 9.33 -6.60 7.88
CA MET A 27 8.52 -5.41 7.61
C MET A 27 8.10 -5.37 6.14
N VAL A 28 6.93 -4.80 5.84
CA VAL A 28 6.52 -4.48 4.47
C VAL A 28 6.22 -2.99 4.32
N GLY A 29 6.92 -2.34 3.39
CA GLY A 29 6.60 -0.99 2.94
C GLY A 29 5.61 -1.01 1.78
N VAL A 30 4.43 -0.42 1.96
CA VAL A 30 3.40 -0.25 0.91
C VAL A 30 3.92 0.68 -0.18
N ASN A 31 3.89 0.19 -1.42
CA ASN A 31 4.33 0.89 -2.62
C ASN A 31 3.15 1.61 -3.28
N PHE A 32 3.37 2.85 -3.74
CA PHE A 32 2.30 3.70 -4.27
C PHE A 32 2.07 3.54 -5.78
N GLY A 33 2.80 2.65 -6.44
CA GLY A 33 2.67 2.39 -7.87
C GLY A 33 1.29 1.86 -8.23
N THR A 34 0.56 2.56 -9.10
CA THR A 34 -0.83 2.19 -9.46
C THR A 34 -0.94 0.77 -10.01
N ALA A 35 0.08 0.32 -10.74
CA ALA A 35 0.13 -1.04 -11.28
C ALA A 35 0.17 -2.13 -10.19
N PHE A 36 0.62 -1.79 -8.98
CA PHE A 36 0.72 -2.71 -7.85
C PHE A 36 -0.41 -2.54 -6.83
N LEU A 37 -1.27 -1.55 -7.04
CA LEU A 37 -2.41 -1.23 -6.16
C LEU A 37 -3.73 -1.76 -6.73
N ARG A 38 -3.92 -1.62 -8.05
CA ARG A 38 -5.19 -1.94 -8.68
C ARG A 38 -5.32 -3.43 -8.97
N ALA A 39 -6.50 -3.99 -8.77
CA ALA A 39 -6.79 -5.38 -9.14
C ALA A 39 -6.53 -5.68 -10.64
N ASP A 40 -6.70 -4.70 -11.52
CA ASP A 40 -6.44 -4.83 -12.96
C ASP A 40 -4.97 -4.58 -13.37
N GLY A 41 -4.10 -4.22 -12.43
CA GLY A 41 -2.68 -4.00 -12.65
C GLY A 41 -2.32 -2.81 -13.55
N LYS A 42 -3.26 -1.90 -13.85
CA LYS A 42 -3.01 -0.81 -14.81
C LYS A 42 -2.14 0.32 -14.25
N ARG A 43 -1.34 0.92 -15.13
CA ARG A 43 -0.59 2.16 -14.89
C ARG A 43 -1.46 3.38 -15.17
N ASP A 44 -2.48 3.61 -14.34
CA ASP A 44 -3.43 4.71 -14.53
C ASP A 44 -3.51 5.59 -13.26
N SER A 45 -2.77 6.69 -13.26
CA SER A 45 -2.78 7.67 -12.17
C SER A 45 -4.12 8.36 -12.03
N ALA A 46 -4.81 8.68 -13.13
CA ALA A 46 -5.99 9.53 -13.12
C ALA A 46 -7.21 8.85 -12.47
N THR A 47 -7.33 7.53 -12.64
CA THR A 47 -8.46 6.76 -12.10
C THR A 47 -8.12 5.97 -10.83
N THR A 48 -6.89 6.06 -10.33
CA THR A 48 -6.50 5.38 -9.08
C THR A 48 -6.64 6.33 -7.91
N GLY A 49 -7.50 5.96 -6.95
CA GLY A 49 -7.70 6.72 -5.72
C GLY A 49 -6.73 6.32 -4.60
N LEU A 50 -6.62 7.16 -3.57
CA LEU A 50 -5.86 6.85 -2.35
C LEU A 50 -6.43 5.65 -1.59
N THR A 51 -7.71 5.34 -1.78
CA THR A 51 -8.38 4.18 -1.20
C THR A 51 -7.74 2.86 -1.60
N GLU A 52 -7.10 2.76 -2.78
CA GLU A 52 -6.36 1.55 -3.16
C GLU A 52 -5.10 1.36 -2.30
N ILE A 53 -4.42 2.44 -1.91
CA ILE A 53 -3.31 2.37 -0.94
C ILE A 53 -3.84 1.91 0.42
N VAL A 54 -4.96 2.48 0.88
CA VAL A 54 -5.58 2.15 2.17
C VAL A 54 -5.97 0.66 2.25
N LYS A 55 -6.62 0.11 1.20
CA LYS A 55 -6.96 -1.32 1.14
C LYS A 55 -5.75 -2.23 1.31
N HIS A 56 -4.62 -1.85 0.71
CA HIS A 56 -3.37 -2.59 0.85
C HIS A 56 -2.77 -2.45 2.25
N VAL A 57 -2.84 -1.27 2.88
CA VAL A 57 -2.42 -1.07 4.28
C VAL A 57 -3.25 -1.97 5.20
N GLU A 58 -4.57 -1.92 5.11
CA GLU A 58 -5.51 -2.74 5.90
C GLU A 58 -5.19 -4.23 5.78
N TYR A 59 -5.05 -4.72 4.54
CA TYR A 59 -4.78 -6.12 4.28
C TYR A 59 -3.43 -6.57 4.86
N LEU A 60 -2.39 -5.76 4.70
CA LEU A 60 -1.06 -6.08 5.20
C LEU A 60 -1.01 -6.03 6.73
N ILE A 61 -1.69 -5.07 7.37
CA ILE A 61 -1.78 -5.01 8.84
C ILE A 61 -2.48 -6.26 9.37
N ALA A 62 -3.57 -6.70 8.73
CA ALA A 62 -4.26 -7.93 9.11
C ALA A 62 -3.37 -9.18 9.02
N LYS A 63 -2.36 -9.20 8.14
CA LYS A 63 -1.45 -10.33 7.94
C LYS A 63 -0.17 -10.25 8.78
N LEU A 64 0.37 -9.05 8.97
CA LEU A 64 1.70 -8.83 9.56
C LEU A 64 1.65 -8.29 10.99
N GLY A 65 0.54 -7.63 11.36
CA GLY A 65 0.45 -6.77 12.55
C GLY A 65 0.81 -5.31 12.24
N GLU A 66 0.30 -4.39 13.06
CA GLU A 66 0.44 -2.94 12.87
C GLU A 66 1.90 -2.46 12.88
N ASP A 67 2.73 -3.02 13.77
CA ASP A 67 4.16 -2.67 13.90
C ASP A 67 5.04 -3.11 12.71
N ARG A 68 4.45 -3.81 11.73
CA ARG A 68 5.16 -4.46 10.62
C ARG A 68 4.73 -3.96 9.24
N VAL A 69 4.00 -2.84 9.19
CA VAL A 69 3.57 -2.18 7.95
C VAL A 69 3.92 -0.71 7.95
N GLY A 70 4.47 -0.22 6.84
CA GLY A 70 4.86 1.18 6.67
C GLY A 70 4.77 1.60 5.21
N PHE A 71 5.37 2.73 4.85
CA PHE A 71 5.37 3.24 3.48
C PHE A 71 6.72 3.08 2.80
N GLY A 72 6.69 2.53 1.59
CA GLY A 72 7.82 2.48 0.66
C GLY A 72 7.38 3.07 -0.66
N SER A 73 7.24 4.40 -0.69
CA SER A 73 6.49 5.16 -1.71
C SER A 73 6.88 4.83 -3.14
N ASP A 74 8.18 4.67 -3.38
CA ASP A 74 8.76 4.57 -4.72
C ASP A 74 8.53 5.85 -5.55
N PHE A 75 8.46 7.00 -4.87
CA PHE A 75 8.44 8.30 -5.54
C PHE A 75 9.63 8.42 -6.51
N ASP A 76 9.39 9.11 -7.63
CA ASP A 76 10.31 9.21 -8.78
C ASP A 76 10.63 7.88 -9.49
N GLY A 77 10.08 6.75 -9.03
CA GLY A 77 10.26 5.41 -9.60
C GLY A 77 9.03 4.81 -10.28
N VAL A 78 7.81 5.28 -9.93
CA VAL A 78 6.55 4.70 -10.42
C VAL A 78 5.47 5.76 -10.72
N ASN A 79 4.45 5.38 -11.49
CA ASN A 79 3.20 6.14 -11.57
C ASN A 79 2.43 5.98 -10.26
N VAL A 80 2.18 7.07 -9.56
CA VAL A 80 1.37 7.10 -8.33
C VAL A 80 -0.06 7.59 -8.61
N PRO A 81 -1.04 7.34 -7.73
CA PRO A 81 -2.36 7.97 -7.78
C PRO A 81 -2.28 9.48 -7.99
N GLN A 82 -3.08 10.04 -8.90
CA GLN A 82 -3.11 11.48 -9.16
C GLN A 82 -3.43 12.31 -7.90
N PRO A 83 -4.33 11.89 -6.99
CA PRO A 83 -4.54 12.63 -5.75
C PRO A 83 -3.31 12.61 -4.83
N LEU A 84 -2.39 11.65 -4.98
CA LEU A 84 -1.11 11.66 -4.27
C LEU A 84 -0.12 12.58 -4.98
N GLU A 85 0.07 12.38 -6.29
CA GLU A 85 1.00 13.10 -7.18
C GLU A 85 2.48 12.96 -6.77
N ASP A 86 2.83 13.50 -5.60
CA ASP A 86 4.18 13.53 -5.03
C ASP A 86 4.14 13.53 -3.49
N ALA A 87 5.28 13.84 -2.86
CA ALA A 87 5.39 13.91 -1.41
C ALA A 87 4.50 14.97 -0.76
N ALA A 88 4.13 16.06 -1.46
CA ALA A 88 3.22 17.07 -0.95
C ALA A 88 1.78 16.55 -0.83
N GLY A 89 1.45 15.42 -1.45
CA GLY A 89 0.15 14.74 -1.29
C GLY A 89 0.04 13.83 -0.08
N LEU A 90 1.13 13.56 0.66
CA LEU A 90 1.09 12.69 1.84
C LEU A 90 0.03 13.10 2.88
N PRO A 91 -0.23 14.39 3.19
CA PRO A 91 -1.31 14.78 4.09
C PRO A 91 -2.69 14.27 3.65
N ARG A 92 -2.95 14.17 2.33
CA ARG A 92 -4.21 13.62 1.80
C ARG A 92 -4.29 12.11 2.01
N LEU A 93 -3.17 11.40 1.92
CA LEU A 93 -3.10 9.98 2.26
C LEU A 93 -3.33 9.76 3.75
N THR A 94 -2.72 10.58 4.62
CA THR A 94 -3.00 10.56 6.07
C THR A 94 -4.48 10.78 6.37
N GLN A 95 -5.12 11.73 5.68
CA GLN A 95 -6.55 11.95 5.83
C GLN A 95 -7.38 10.74 5.39
N ALA A 96 -7.01 10.08 4.28
CA ALA A 96 -7.69 8.88 3.80
C ALA A 96 -7.56 7.71 4.80
N LEU A 97 -6.38 7.53 5.41
CA LEU A 97 -6.15 6.54 6.47
C LEU A 97 -6.99 6.86 7.72
N ALA A 98 -7.02 8.12 8.16
CA ALA A 98 -7.84 8.55 9.27
C ALA A 98 -9.34 8.29 9.03
N GLN A 99 -9.82 8.53 7.81
CA GLN A 99 -11.20 8.21 7.41
C GLN A 99 -11.51 6.71 7.41
N ALA A 100 -10.49 5.87 7.21
CA ALA A 100 -10.61 4.41 7.30
C ALA A 100 -10.45 3.86 8.72
N GLY A 101 -10.29 4.73 9.73
CA GLY A 101 -10.21 4.35 11.14
C GLY A 101 -8.79 4.14 11.67
N PHE A 102 -7.76 4.47 10.90
CA PHE A 102 -6.38 4.54 11.41
C PHE A 102 -6.19 5.87 12.14
N ASP A 103 -6.34 5.88 13.46
CA ASP A 103 -6.20 7.07 14.28
C ASP A 103 -4.73 7.41 14.61
N ASN A 104 -4.51 8.52 15.32
CA ASN A 104 -3.18 9.00 15.71
C ASN A 104 -2.53 8.18 16.85
N ARG A 105 -2.90 6.90 17.05
CA ARG A 105 -2.30 6.03 18.07
C ARG A 105 -1.24 5.07 17.54
N LEU A 106 -0.98 5.10 16.23
CA LEU A 106 0.25 4.56 15.65
C LEU A 106 1.45 5.43 16.05
#